data_AF-A0A844HHR8-F1
#
_entry.id   AF-A0A844HHR8-F1
#
_cell.length_a   1.000
_cell.length_b   1.000
_cell.length_c   1.000
_cell.angle_alpha   90.00
_cell.angle_beta   90.00
_cell.angle_gamma   90.00
#
_symmetry.space_group_name_H-M   'P 1'
#
loop_
_entity.id
_entity.type
_entity.pdbx_description
1 polymer ?
#
loop_
_entity_poly.entity_id
_entity_poly.type
_entity_poly.pdbx_seq_one_letter_code
_entity_poly.pdbx_strand_id
1 'polypeptide(L)'
;MMKHTIGLLFVGGLLLAALSACATSPSQIQGTYVSPSTYASYNCRAIVSERNRVVNKVNELSGTQQQKSTNDAVATGVGVVLFWPALFVLAAGSDLEPQIASLKGHYEALTAAGTEKGCF
;
A
#
# COMPACT_ATOMS: atom_id res chain seq x y z
N MET A 1 52.65 5.42 -39.36
CA MET A 1 52.42 6.87 -39.52
C MET A 1 51.08 7.16 -38.86
N MET A 2 50.88 8.00 -37.83
CA MET A 2 51.65 9.02 -37.13
C MET A 2 51.44 8.86 -35.61
N LYS A 3 52.42 9.35 -34.84
CA LYS A 3 52.52 9.37 -33.38
C LYS A 3 51.88 10.64 -32.80
N HIS A 4 51.82 10.69 -31.46
CA HIS A 4 51.70 11.84 -30.52
C HIS A 4 50.30 12.08 -29.94
N THR A 5 49.95 11.64 -28.72
CA THR A 5 50.25 12.17 -27.36
C THR A 5 49.93 13.66 -27.14
N ILE A 6 49.47 13.97 -25.91
CA ILE A 6 49.02 15.26 -25.31
C ILE A 6 47.48 15.29 -25.27
N GLY A 7 46.76 15.11 -24.15
CA GLY A 7 47.07 15.43 -22.76
C GLY A 7 46.36 16.73 -22.40
N LEU A 8 45.14 16.67 -21.85
CA LEU A 8 44.60 17.77 -21.05
C LEU A 8 43.42 17.28 -20.18
N LEU A 9 43.64 17.34 -18.87
CA LEU A 9 42.64 17.30 -17.83
C LEU A 9 41.60 18.40 -18.06
N PHE A 10 40.31 18.05 -18.09
CA PHE A 10 39.24 18.96 -17.70
C PHE A 10 38.21 18.20 -16.86
N VAL A 11 38.41 18.32 -15.55
CA VAL A 11 37.39 18.29 -14.52
C VAL A 11 36.22 19.17 -15.00
N GLY A 12 35.02 18.63 -15.10
CA GLY A 12 33.87 19.45 -15.45
C GLY A 12 32.58 18.66 -15.63
N GLY A 13 31.74 18.68 -14.59
CA GLY A 13 30.30 18.54 -14.77
C GLY A 13 29.74 17.13 -14.60
N LEU A 14 29.73 16.67 -13.34
CA LEU A 14 28.75 15.74 -12.82
C LEU A 14 27.33 16.32 -13.06
N LEU A 15 26.77 16.17 -14.25
CA LEU A 15 25.33 16.37 -14.47
C LEU A 15 24.58 15.14 -13.98
N LEU A 16 24.48 15.05 -12.65
CA LEU A 16 23.39 14.35 -11.99
C LEU A 16 22.10 15.06 -12.39
N ALA A 17 21.48 14.61 -13.48
CA ALA A 17 20.05 14.81 -13.68
C ALA A 17 19.33 13.98 -12.61
N ALA A 18 19.33 14.50 -11.38
CA ALA A 18 18.36 14.14 -10.37
C ALA A 18 17.00 14.65 -10.87
N LEU A 19 16.42 13.90 -11.81
CA LEU A 19 14.97 13.86 -11.94
C LEU A 19 14.47 13.32 -10.61
N SER A 20 14.23 14.23 -9.67
CA SER A 20 13.29 14.01 -8.58
C SER A 20 11.92 13.82 -9.23
N ALA A 21 11.71 12.64 -9.82
CA ALA A 21 10.37 12.12 -9.96
C ALA A 21 9.81 12.14 -8.53
N CYS A 22 8.76 12.92 -8.32
CA CYS A 22 7.91 12.83 -7.15
C CYS A 22 7.39 11.38 -7.13
N ALA A 23 8.17 10.47 -6.57
CA ALA A 23 7.75 9.11 -6.35
C ALA A 23 6.67 9.23 -5.28
N THR A 24 5.42 9.28 -5.73
CA THR A 24 4.27 8.79 -4.97
C THR A 24 4.77 7.56 -4.25
N SER A 25 4.88 7.63 -2.91
CA SER A 25 5.38 6.52 -2.10
C SER A 25 4.71 5.23 -2.60
N PRO A 26 5.41 4.10 -2.72
CA PRO A 26 4.80 2.83 -3.17
C PRO A 26 3.51 2.46 -2.40
N SER A 27 3.31 3.03 -1.21
CA SER A 27 2.09 2.92 -0.41
C SER A 27 0.87 3.68 -0.96
N GLN A 28 1.05 4.71 -1.80
CA GLN A 28 0.01 5.61 -2.31
C GLN A 28 -0.64 5.15 -3.62
N ILE A 29 -0.26 3.99 -4.17
CA ILE A 29 -0.83 3.54 -5.45
C ILE A 29 -1.99 2.55 -5.19
N GLN A 30 -3.15 2.87 -5.77
CA GLN A 30 -4.34 2.05 -6.11
C GLN A 30 -5.52 1.89 -5.13
N GLY A 31 -5.54 2.51 -3.94
CA GLY A 31 -6.76 2.54 -3.11
C GLY A 31 -7.68 3.74 -3.43
N THR A 32 -9.01 3.60 -3.35
CA THR A 32 -9.89 4.78 -3.34
C THR A 32 -9.75 5.49 -2.01
N TYR A 33 -9.59 6.82 -1.99
CA TYR A 33 -9.48 7.55 -0.72
C TYR A 33 -10.80 7.49 0.07
N VAL A 34 -10.70 7.15 1.36
CA VAL A 34 -11.79 7.23 2.34
C VAL A 34 -11.30 8.07 3.52
N SER A 35 -12.10 9.05 3.95
CA SER A 35 -11.72 9.91 5.09
C SER A 35 -11.79 9.11 6.41
N PRO A 36 -10.78 9.21 7.31
CA PRO A 36 -10.85 8.60 8.65
C PRO A 36 -12.07 9.08 9.46
N SER A 37 -12.55 10.31 9.21
CA SER A 37 -13.73 10.87 9.86
C SER A 37 -15.01 10.08 9.60
N THR A 38 -15.04 9.25 8.55
CA THR A 38 -16.12 8.28 8.28
C THR A 38 -16.35 7.36 9.49
N TYR A 39 -15.28 7.06 10.25
CA TYR A 39 -15.30 6.18 11.41
C TYR A 39 -15.20 6.93 12.74
N ALA A 40 -15.45 8.25 12.76
CA ALA A 40 -15.29 9.07 13.96
C ALA A 40 -16.17 8.61 15.14
N SER A 41 -17.35 8.05 14.88
CA SER A 41 -18.27 7.54 15.90
C SER A 41 -17.89 6.15 16.43
N TYR A 42 -16.91 5.47 15.83
CA TYR A 42 -16.53 4.12 16.24
C TYR A 42 -15.66 4.17 17.51
N ASN A 43 -15.89 3.21 18.40
CA ASN A 43 -14.97 2.88 19.49
C ASN A 43 -13.91 1.87 19.02
N CYS A 44 -12.87 1.62 19.83
CA CYS A 44 -11.77 0.74 19.43
C CYS A 44 -12.22 -0.69 19.08
N ARG A 45 -13.23 -1.23 19.78
CA ARG A 45 -13.79 -2.55 19.45
C ARG A 45 -14.43 -2.55 18.06
N ALA A 46 -15.21 -1.51 17.74
CA ALA A 46 -15.83 -1.34 16.44
C ALA A 46 -14.79 -1.16 15.32
N ILE A 47 -13.74 -0.37 15.54
CA ILE A 47 -12.65 -0.17 14.58
C ILE A 47 -11.95 -1.49 14.25
N VAL A 48 -11.54 -2.24 15.28
CA VAL A 48 -10.87 -3.54 15.07
C VAL A 48 -11.81 -4.53 14.38
N SER A 49 -13.07 -4.58 14.80
CA SER A 49 -14.04 -5.46 14.17
C SER A 49 -14.24 -5.14 12.70
N GLU A 50 -14.39 -3.87 12.34
CA GLU A 50 -14.62 -3.46 10.95
C GLU A 50 -13.36 -3.67 10.09
N ARG A 51 -12.17 -3.37 10.64
CA ARG A 51 -10.91 -3.64 9.96
C ARG A 51 -10.77 -5.13 9.63
N ASN A 52 -11.17 -6.02 10.55
CA ASN A 52 -11.17 -7.46 10.31
C ASN A 52 -12.20 -7.88 9.25
N ARG A 53 -13.37 -7.22 9.17
CA ARG A 53 -14.36 -7.48 8.11
C ARG A 53 -13.80 -7.12 6.73
N VAL A 54 -13.15 -5.96 6.60
CA VAL A 54 -12.49 -5.53 5.35
C VAL A 54 -11.45 -6.55 4.93
N VAL A 55 -10.57 -6.96 5.86
CA VAL A 55 -9.55 -7.99 5.64
C VAL A 55 -10.15 -9.33 5.18
N ASN A 56 -11.22 -9.79 5.83
CA ASN A 56 -11.88 -11.03 5.43
C ASN A 56 -12.46 -10.93 4.02
N LYS A 57 -13.05 -9.78 3.66
CA LYS A 57 -13.58 -9.58 2.31
C LYS A 57 -12.48 -9.59 1.25
N VAL A 58 -11.34 -8.99 1.55
CA VAL A 58 -10.15 -9.05 0.67
C VAL A 58 -9.71 -10.50 0.48
N ASN A 59 -9.63 -11.29 1.54
CA ASN A 59 -9.21 -12.70 1.46
C ASN A 59 -10.17 -13.53 0.60
N GLU A 60 -11.48 -13.30 0.74
CA GLU A 60 -12.54 -13.90 -0.08
C GLU A 60 -12.35 -13.58 -1.56
N LEU A 61 -12.21 -12.29 -1.91
CA LEU A 61 -12.03 -11.85 -3.29
C LEU A 61 -10.71 -12.33 -3.91
N SER A 62 -9.69 -12.54 -3.08
CA SER A 62 -8.37 -12.98 -3.53
C SER A 62 -8.25 -14.52 -3.62
N GLY A 63 -9.29 -15.26 -3.26
CA GLY A 63 -9.27 -16.73 -3.25
C GLY A 63 -8.34 -17.34 -2.18
N THR A 64 -7.89 -16.54 -1.21
CA THR A 64 -6.93 -16.98 -0.17
C THR A 64 -7.58 -17.63 1.05
N GLN A 65 -8.92 -17.69 1.06
CA GLN A 65 -9.73 -18.23 2.16
C GLN A 65 -9.45 -19.71 2.47
N GLN A 66 -8.81 -20.45 1.57
CA GLN A 66 -8.65 -21.92 1.67
C GLN A 66 -7.73 -22.39 2.82
N GLN A 67 -6.96 -21.51 3.49
CA GLN A 67 -5.91 -21.96 4.44
C GLN A 67 -5.87 -21.30 5.84
N LYS A 68 -6.75 -20.36 6.20
CA LYS A 68 -6.61 -19.65 7.50
C LYS A 68 -7.70 -20.03 8.52
N SER A 69 -7.46 -21.14 9.22
CA SER A 69 -8.22 -21.59 10.40
C SER A 69 -7.56 -21.21 11.74
N THR A 70 -6.49 -20.42 11.77
CA THR A 70 -5.78 -20.14 13.03
C THR A 70 -5.30 -18.70 13.15
N ASN A 71 -5.86 -18.01 14.15
CA ASN A 71 -5.22 -17.09 15.09
C ASN A 71 -4.14 -16.13 14.55
N ASP A 72 -4.55 -14.89 14.25
CA ASP A 72 -4.10 -13.67 14.96
C ASP A 72 -4.55 -12.43 14.17
N ALA A 73 -5.38 -11.59 14.77
CA ALA A 73 -5.83 -10.34 14.15
C ALA A 73 -4.65 -9.38 13.84
N VAL A 74 -3.55 -9.51 14.58
CA VAL A 74 -2.28 -8.79 14.36
C VAL A 74 -1.55 -9.34 13.13
N ALA A 75 -1.43 -10.67 12.99
CA ALA A 75 -0.83 -11.31 11.83
C ALA A 75 -1.64 -11.07 10.55
N THR A 76 -2.97 -10.97 10.67
CA THR A 76 -3.85 -10.71 9.52
C THR A 76 -3.79 -9.24 9.09
N GLY A 77 -3.60 -8.30 10.04
CA GLY A 77 -3.38 -6.89 9.74
C GLY A 77 -2.08 -6.62 8.97
N VAL A 78 -0.97 -7.22 9.41
CA VAL A 78 0.34 -7.08 8.73
C VAL A 78 0.35 -7.76 7.37
N GLY A 79 -0.31 -8.92 7.23
CA GLY A 79 -0.43 -9.61 5.95
C GLY A 79 -1.12 -8.76 4.88
N VAL A 80 -2.30 -8.21 5.16
CA VAL A 80 -3.06 -7.46 4.14
C VAL A 80 -2.35 -6.16 3.70
N VAL A 81 -1.70 -5.45 4.63
CA VAL A 81 -0.93 -4.23 4.29
C VAL A 81 0.22 -4.51 3.32
N LEU A 82 0.95 -5.62 3.53
CA LEU A 82 2.09 -5.98 2.69
C LEU A 82 1.67 -6.53 1.32
N PHE A 83 0.48 -7.12 1.21
CA PHE A 83 0.04 -7.77 -0.03
C PHE A 83 -0.82 -6.91 -0.95
N TRP A 84 -1.18 -5.66 -0.61
CA TRP A 84 -1.94 -4.80 -1.52
C TRP A 84 -1.36 -4.69 -2.93
N PRO A 85 -0.04 -4.44 -3.15
CA PRO A 85 0.51 -4.40 -4.50
C PRO A 85 0.29 -5.69 -5.29
N ALA A 86 0.44 -6.85 -4.64
CA ALA A 86 0.17 -8.14 -5.28
C ALA A 86 -1.32 -8.31 -5.60
N LEU A 87 -2.21 -7.87 -4.71
CA LEU A 87 -3.67 -7.91 -4.95
C LEU A 87 -4.09 -7.05 -6.13
N PHE A 88 -3.48 -5.86 -6.31
CA PHE A 88 -3.75 -5.05 -7.49
C PHE A 88 -3.21 -5.67 -8.76
N VAL A 89 -2.02 -6.29 -8.73
CA VAL A 89 -1.50 -7.02 -9.88
C VAL A 89 -2.43 -8.17 -10.26
N LEU A 90 -2.98 -8.90 -9.27
CA LEU A 90 -3.92 -9.99 -9.50
C LEU A 90 -5.29 -9.51 -9.99
N ALA A 91 -5.75 -8.37 -9.51
CA ALA A 91 -7.04 -7.80 -9.88
C ALA A 91 -6.99 -6.93 -11.16
N ALA A 92 -5.80 -6.57 -11.64
CA ALA A 92 -5.63 -5.65 -12.76
C ALA A 92 -6.39 -6.10 -14.02
N GLY A 93 -7.25 -5.23 -14.55
CA GLY A 93 -8.05 -5.50 -15.73
C GLY A 93 -9.26 -6.43 -15.49
N SER A 94 -9.53 -6.80 -14.24
CA SER A 94 -10.72 -7.55 -13.85
C SER A 94 -11.81 -6.64 -13.24
N ASP A 95 -13.01 -7.19 -13.06
CA ASP A 95 -14.10 -6.57 -12.32
C ASP A 95 -13.86 -6.47 -10.80
N LEU A 96 -12.78 -7.09 -10.30
CA LEU A 96 -12.37 -7.01 -8.91
C LEU A 96 -11.54 -5.77 -8.60
N GLU A 97 -10.85 -5.19 -9.59
CA GLU A 97 -9.98 -4.01 -9.42
C GLU A 97 -10.65 -2.87 -8.63
N PRO A 98 -11.85 -2.37 -8.99
CA PRO A 98 -12.51 -1.30 -8.22
C PRO A 98 -12.92 -1.73 -6.81
N GLN A 99 -13.24 -3.01 -6.60
CA GLN A 99 -13.62 -3.53 -5.28
C GLN A 99 -12.40 -3.60 -4.36
N ILE A 100 -11.27 -4.09 -4.86
CA ILE A 100 -10.00 -4.14 -4.14
C ILE A 100 -9.50 -2.73 -3.81
N ALA A 101 -9.63 -1.78 -4.75
CA ALA A 101 -9.32 -0.37 -4.53
C ALA A 101 -10.15 0.22 -3.39
N SER A 102 -11.46 -0.06 -3.37
CA SER A 102 -12.37 0.39 -2.30
C SER A 102 -12.00 -0.18 -0.93
N LEU A 103 -11.74 -1.49 -0.86
CA LEU A 103 -11.39 -2.16 0.39
C LEU A 103 -10.07 -1.64 0.97
N LYS A 104 -9.07 -1.34 0.14
CA LYS A 104 -7.83 -0.68 0.59
C LYS A 104 -8.11 0.68 1.22
N GLY A 105 -8.95 1.49 0.60
CA GLY A 105 -9.36 2.79 1.11
C GLY A 105 -9.97 2.71 2.51
N HIS A 106 -10.95 1.82 2.68
CA HIS A 106 -11.58 1.59 3.97
C HIS A 106 -10.60 1.07 5.02
N TYR A 107 -9.69 0.15 4.64
CA TYR A 107 -8.66 -0.36 5.54
C TYR A 107 -7.74 0.77 6.06
N GLU A 108 -7.28 1.65 5.17
CA GLU A 108 -6.41 2.77 5.52
C GLU A 108 -7.13 3.79 6.42
N ALA A 109 -8.38 4.11 6.11
CA ALA A 109 -9.20 5.00 6.92
C ALA A 109 -9.47 4.46 8.34
N LEU A 110 -9.77 3.15 8.47
CA LEU A 110 -9.91 2.49 9.76
C LEU A 110 -8.60 2.46 10.54
N THR A 111 -7.48 2.26 9.84
CA THR A 111 -6.15 2.25 10.44
C THR A 111 -5.79 3.63 10.99
N ALA A 112 -5.99 4.68 10.18
CA ALA A 112 -5.77 6.06 10.60
C ALA A 112 -6.67 6.46 11.79
N ALA A 113 -7.97 6.16 11.73
CA ALA A 113 -8.90 6.44 12.82
C ALA A 113 -8.52 5.68 14.11
N GLY A 114 -8.05 4.44 13.99
CA GLY A 114 -7.61 3.66 15.14
C GLY A 114 -6.32 4.19 15.77
N THR A 115 -5.34 4.64 14.96
CA THR A 115 -4.13 5.31 15.45
C THR A 115 -4.44 6.64 16.12
N GLU A 116 -5.30 7.47 15.52
CA GLU A 116 -5.74 8.74 16.10
C GLU A 116 -6.41 8.56 17.47
N LYS A 117 -7.19 7.48 17.63
CA LYS A 117 -7.88 7.12 18.88
C LYS A 117 -7.03 6.29 19.86
N GLY A 118 -5.79 5.95 19.52
CA GLY A 118 -4.92 5.12 20.38
C GLY A 118 -5.42 3.69 20.59
N CYS A 119 -6.10 3.12 19.60
CA CYS A 119 -6.64 1.76 19.67
C CYS A 119 -5.60 0.65 19.46
N PHE A 120 -4.45 0.98 18.85
CA PHE A 120 -3.29 0.12 18.62
C PHE A 120 -2.04 0.98 18.41
#